data_AF-A0A183D132-F1
#
_entry.id   AF-A0A183D132-F1
#
_cell.length_a   1.000
_cell.length_b   1.000
_cell.length_c   1.000
_cell.angle_alpha   90.00
_cell.angle_beta   90.00
_cell.angle_gamma   90.00
#
_symmetry.space_group_name_H-M   'P 1'
#
loop_
_entity.id
_entity.type
_entity.pdbx_description
1 polymer ?
#
loop_
_entity_poly.entity_id
_entity_poly.type
_entity_poly.pdbx_seq_one_letter_code
_entity_poly.pdbx_strand_id
1 'polypeptide(L)'
;MQLMLRVLKKKTFILACLTIFCLCFFLLGNLQYMCLRNAALNISCTIRGEYIKSLLRQDAAWFDQQKAGTLTAQLNENINKIRDGIGDKVGLIVRNMTMFLTGIIVGFIYNWRVTLVMFGLGPVSAALLSFMARVRLLIEIQ
;
A
#
# COMPACT_ATOMS: atom_id res chain seq x y z
N MET A 1 -30.01 25.16 -34.95
CA MET A 1 -28.89 24.28 -35.36
C MET A 1 -27.60 24.52 -34.55
N GLN A 2 -27.18 25.76 -34.30
CA GLN A 2 -25.92 26.09 -33.59
C GLN A 2 -25.89 25.70 -32.09
N LEU A 3 -27.04 25.65 -31.40
CA LEU A 3 -27.11 25.25 -29.99
C LEU A 3 -26.81 23.76 -29.78
N MET A 4 -27.28 22.91 -30.71
CA MET A 4 -27.11 21.46 -30.62
C MET A 4 -25.64 21.04 -30.80
N LEU A 5 -24.91 21.70 -31.71
CA LEU A 5 -23.47 21.51 -31.90
C LEU A 5 -22.64 21.94 -30.67
N ARG A 6 -23.04 23.01 -29.96
CA ARG A 6 -22.35 23.45 -28.74
C ARG A 6 -22.50 22.45 -27.59
N VAL A 7 -23.67 21.83 -27.44
CA VAL A 7 -23.93 20.78 -26.44
C VAL A 7 -23.15 19.51 -26.78
N LEU A 8 -23.11 19.10 -28.05
CA LEU A 8 -22.31 17.95 -28.49
C LEU A 8 -20.81 18.17 -28.24
N LYS A 9 -20.27 19.35 -28.57
CA LYS A 9 -18.85 19.67 -28.34
C LYS A 9 -18.49 19.66 -26.84
N LYS A 10 -19.38 20.16 -25.98
CA LYS A 10 -19.18 20.16 -24.51
C LYS A 10 -19.23 18.74 -23.93
N LYS A 11 -20.15 17.90 -24.41
CA LYS A 11 -20.25 16.48 -24.01
C LYS A 11 -19.01 15.68 -24.44
N THR A 12 -18.55 15.88 -25.69
CA THR A 12 -17.32 15.25 -26.21
C THR A 12 -16.07 15.74 -25.48
N PHE A 13 -15.98 17.03 -25.12
CA PHE A 13 -14.85 17.57 -24.36
C PHE A 13 -14.78 16.99 -22.92
N ILE A 14 -15.92 16.88 -22.24
CA ILE A 14 -15.98 16.25 -20.91
C ILE A 14 -15.59 14.78 -21.00
N LEU A 15 -16.09 14.04 -21.99
CA LEU A 15 -15.76 12.63 -22.20
C LEU A 15 -14.26 12.43 -22.47
N ALA A 16 -13.66 13.29 -23.32
CA ALA A 16 -12.23 13.25 -23.62
C ALA A 16 -11.36 13.55 -22.39
N CYS A 17 -11.75 14.50 -21.55
CA CYS A 17 -11.02 14.81 -20.31
C CYS A 17 -11.06 13.63 -19.32
N LEU A 18 -12.21 12.95 -19.21
CA LEU A 18 -12.39 11.77 -18.37
C LEU A 18 -11.54 10.59 -18.84
N THR A 19 -11.49 10.33 -20.15
CA THR A 19 -10.66 9.23 -20.68
C THR A 19 -9.18 9.49 -20.46
N ILE A 20 -8.70 10.73 -20.67
CA ILE A 20 -7.30 11.12 -20.43
C ILE A 20 -6.95 10.97 -18.95
N PHE A 21 -7.82 11.42 -18.03
CA PHE A 21 -7.59 11.30 -16.59
C PHE A 21 -7.48 9.83 -16.16
N CYS A 22 -8.38 8.96 -16.64
CA CYS A 22 -8.33 7.52 -16.36
C CYS A 22 -7.04 6.87 -16.89
N LEU A 23 -6.64 7.20 -18.12
CA LEU A 23 -5.42 6.68 -18.73
C LEU A 23 -4.17 7.11 -17.95
N CYS A 24 -4.12 8.37 -17.53
CA CYS A 24 -3.02 8.91 -16.74
C CYS A 24 -2.93 8.22 -15.37
N PHE A 25 -4.06 8.05 -14.68
CA PHE A 25 -4.09 7.37 -13.38
C PHE A 25 -3.66 5.90 -13.47
N PHE A 26 -4.08 5.20 -14.53
CA PHE A 26 -3.68 3.82 -14.77
C PHE A 26 -2.18 3.70 -15.02
N LEU A 27 -1.60 4.56 -15.86
CA LEU A 27 -0.16 4.56 -16.16
C LEU A 27 0.68 4.87 -14.92
N LEU A 28 0.33 5.92 -14.18
CA LEU A 28 1.04 6.33 -12.96
C LEU A 28 0.95 5.26 -11.86
N GLY A 29 -0.20 4.62 -11.70
CA GLY A 29 -0.40 3.54 -10.72
C GLY A 29 0.46 2.32 -11.00
N ASN A 30 0.51 1.87 -12.25
CA ASN A 30 1.37 0.74 -12.64
C ASN A 30 2.86 1.09 -12.53
N LEU A 31 3.25 2.30 -12.90
CA LEU A 31 4.64 2.76 -12.76
C LEU A 31 5.08 2.80 -11.29
N GLN A 32 4.24 3.35 -10.41
CA GLN A 32 4.51 3.38 -8.96
C GLN A 32 4.71 1.95 -8.42
N TYR A 33 3.82 1.03 -8.79
CA TYR A 33 3.90 -0.37 -8.37
C TYR A 33 5.20 -1.04 -8.83
N MET A 34 5.59 -0.84 -10.10
CA MET A 34 6.83 -1.40 -10.64
C MET A 34 8.08 -0.82 -9.98
N CYS A 35 8.09 0.49 -9.69
CA CYS A 35 9.22 1.15 -9.04
C CYS A 35 9.46 0.60 -7.62
N LEU A 36 8.40 0.47 -6.82
CA LEU A 36 8.48 -0.09 -5.47
C LEU A 36 8.95 -1.55 -5.48
N ARG A 37 8.44 -2.34 -6.42
CA ARG A 37 8.86 -3.74 -6.57
C ARG A 37 10.35 -3.84 -6.93
N ASN A 38 10.84 -2.98 -7.82
CA ASN A 38 12.25 -2.96 -8.17
C ASN A 38 13.14 -2.51 -6.99
N ALA A 39 12.71 -1.50 -6.23
CA ALA A 39 13.42 -1.06 -5.03
C ALA A 39 13.53 -2.19 -3.99
N ALA A 40 12.44 -2.91 -3.73
CA ALA A 40 12.44 -4.04 -2.81
C ALA A 40 13.37 -5.19 -3.25
N LEU A 41 13.47 -5.45 -4.56
CA LEU A 41 14.40 -6.44 -5.11
C LEU A 41 15.85 -6.04 -4.86
N ASN A 42 16.22 -4.78 -5.14
CA ASN A 42 17.58 -4.28 -4.91
C ASN A 42 17.97 -4.38 -3.44
N ILE A 43 17.09 -3.94 -2.53
CA ILE A 43 17.31 -4.02 -1.08
C ILE A 43 17.51 -5.47 -0.64
N SER A 44 16.69 -6.39 -1.15
CA SER A 44 16.79 -7.83 -0.83
C SER A 44 18.12 -8.43 -1.31
N CYS A 45 18.64 -8.01 -2.47
CA CYS A 45 19.93 -8.47 -2.99
C CYS A 45 21.10 -7.94 -2.16
N THR A 46 21.06 -6.67 -1.75
CA THR A 46 22.09 -6.09 -0.88
C THR A 46 22.15 -6.79 0.47
N ILE A 47 21.00 -7.05 1.11
CA ILE A 47 20.94 -7.77 2.40
C ILE A 47 21.53 -9.19 2.27
N ARG A 48 21.23 -9.89 1.17
CA ARG A 48 21.82 -11.22 0.90
C ARG A 48 23.34 -11.16 0.84
N GLY A 49 23.89 -10.17 0.12
CA GLY A 49 25.34 -10.00 -0.03
C GLY A 49 26.04 -9.76 1.31
N GLU A 50 25.54 -8.81 2.10
CA GLU A 50 26.12 -8.46 3.40
C GLU A 50 25.98 -9.59 4.43
N TYR A 51 24.87 -10.35 4.39
CA TYR A 51 24.70 -11.51 5.25
C TYR A 51 25.71 -12.61 4.94
N ILE A 52 25.90 -12.97 3.67
CA ILE A 52 26.88 -13.99 3.27
C ILE A 52 28.30 -13.55 3.64
N LYS A 53 28.63 -12.27 3.43
CA LYS A 53 29.92 -11.70 3.82
C LYS A 53 30.19 -11.78 5.32
N SER A 54 29.16 -11.53 6.14
CA SER A 54 29.25 -11.63 7.60
C SER A 54 29.36 -13.10 8.04
N LEU A 55 28.60 -13.99 7.39
CA LEU A 55 28.62 -15.42 7.65
C LEU A 55 30.02 -16.03 7.40
N LEU A 56 30.70 -15.64 6.32
CA LEU A 56 32.06 -16.10 6.00
C LEU A 56 33.13 -15.65 7.00
N ARG A 57 32.84 -14.65 7.85
CA ARG A 57 33.77 -14.16 8.89
C ARG A 57 33.57 -14.84 10.25
N GLN A 58 32.60 -15.76 10.36
CA GLN A 58 32.25 -16.40 11.62
C GLN A 58 33.16 -17.61 11.93
N ASP A 59 33.41 -17.89 13.21
CA ASP A 59 34.27 -18.99 13.64
C ASP A 59 33.68 -20.38 13.34
N ALA A 60 34.56 -21.36 13.08
CA ALA A 60 34.16 -22.76 12.83
C ALA A 60 33.40 -23.40 14.00
N ALA A 61 33.72 -23.02 15.25
CA ALA A 61 33.02 -23.49 16.45
C ALA A 61 31.56 -23.01 16.51
N TRP A 62 31.23 -21.86 15.91
CA TRP A 62 29.86 -21.37 15.81
C TRP A 62 29.07 -22.15 14.74
N PHE A 63 29.73 -22.54 13.64
CA PHE A 63 29.11 -23.36 12.60
C PHE A 63 28.76 -24.77 13.09
N ASP A 64 29.58 -25.36 13.96
CA ASP A 64 29.35 -26.73 14.48
C ASP A 64 28.15 -26.81 15.44
N GLN A 65 27.78 -25.69 16.07
CA GLN A 65 26.57 -25.60 16.91
C GLN A 65 25.28 -25.55 16.09
N GLN A 66 25.36 -25.23 14.80
CA GLN A 66 24.20 -24.97 13.96
C GLN A 66 23.96 -26.12 12.98
N LYS A 67 22.72 -26.60 12.88
CA LYS A 67 22.36 -27.65 11.91
C LYS A 67 22.62 -27.17 10.47
N ALA A 68 23.28 -28.04 9.70
CA ALA A 68 23.56 -27.81 8.28
C ALA A 68 22.28 -27.45 7.52
N GLY A 69 22.31 -26.36 6.76
CA GLY A 69 21.16 -25.88 5.95
C GLY A 69 20.12 -25.02 6.70
N THR A 70 20.10 -25.02 8.04
CA THR A 70 19.16 -24.18 8.81
C THR A 70 19.43 -22.69 8.61
N LEU A 71 20.70 -22.28 8.52
CA LEU A 71 21.10 -20.88 8.29
C LEU A 71 20.62 -20.34 6.94
N THR A 72 20.77 -21.15 5.88
CA THR A 72 20.35 -20.78 4.53
C THR A 72 18.82 -20.70 4.44
N ALA A 73 18.11 -21.62 5.09
CA ALA A 73 16.65 -21.61 5.17
C ALA A 73 16.14 -20.38 5.94
N GLN A 74 16.70 -20.10 7.13
CA GLN A 74 16.35 -18.93 7.93
C GLN A 74 16.66 -17.61 7.22
N LEU A 75 17.82 -17.52 6.56
CA LEU A 75 18.17 -16.36 5.75
C LEU A 75 17.12 -16.13 4.65
N ASN A 76 16.80 -17.17 3.88
CA ASN A 76 15.83 -17.05 2.79
C ASN A 76 14.44 -16.69 3.30
N GLU A 77 14.00 -17.27 4.42
CA GLU A 77 12.73 -16.93 5.06
C GLU A 77 12.70 -15.47 5.52
N ASN A 78 13.76 -14.99 6.19
CA ASN A 78 13.86 -13.61 6.67
C ASN A 78 13.85 -12.62 5.51
N ILE A 79 14.58 -12.89 4.44
CA ILE A 79 14.60 -12.02 3.26
C ILE A 79 13.26 -12.03 2.55
N ASN A 80 12.58 -13.17 2.46
CA ASN A 80 11.24 -13.23 1.86
C ASN A 80 10.24 -12.40 2.67
N LYS A 81 10.27 -12.49 4.01
CA LYS A 81 9.44 -11.63 4.88
C LYS A 81 9.73 -10.15 4.68
N ILE A 82 11.01 -9.77 4.60
CA ILE A 82 11.42 -8.38 4.35
C ILE A 82 10.94 -7.91 2.96
N ARG A 83 11.11 -8.75 1.93
CA ARG A 83 10.69 -8.44 0.57
C ARG A 83 9.18 -8.24 0.48
N ASP A 84 8.40 -9.10 1.12
CA ASP A 84 6.94 -9.02 1.11
C ASP A 84 6.45 -7.80 1.91
N GLY A 85 7.14 -7.46 2.99
CA GLY A 85 6.89 -6.23 3.76
C GLY A 85 7.17 -4.97 2.94
N ILE A 86 8.35 -4.87 2.33
CA ILE A 86 8.79 -3.65 1.62
C ILE A 86 8.14 -3.51 0.24
N GLY A 87 8.00 -4.62 -0.51
CA GLY A 87 7.64 -4.59 -1.92
C GLY A 87 6.20 -4.16 -2.19
N ASP A 88 5.25 -4.59 -1.37
CA ASP A 88 3.83 -4.36 -1.62
C ASP A 88 3.17 -3.59 -0.46
N LYS A 89 3.41 -4.03 0.78
CA LYS A 89 2.74 -3.47 1.97
C LYS A 89 3.16 -2.05 2.28
N VAL A 90 4.47 -1.74 2.30
CA VAL A 90 4.96 -0.38 2.57
C VAL A 90 4.46 0.60 1.51
N GLY A 91 4.50 0.20 0.24
CA GLY A 91 3.97 1.00 -0.86
C GLY A 91 2.49 1.34 -0.70
N LEU A 92 1.69 0.33 -0.34
CA LEU A 92 0.26 0.50 -0.09
C LEU A 92 -0.02 1.43 1.10
N ILE A 93 0.70 1.27 2.20
CA ILE A 93 0.54 2.12 3.40
C ILE A 93 0.85 3.59 3.06
N VAL A 94 1.97 3.84 2.39
CA VAL A 94 2.37 5.22 2.00
C VAL A 94 1.33 5.81 1.03
N ARG A 95 0.88 5.04 0.04
CA ARG A 95 -0.16 5.49 -0.90
C ARG A 95 -1.46 5.83 -0.17
N ASN A 96 -1.92 4.97 0.72
CA ASN A 96 -3.16 5.18 1.46
C ASN A 96 -3.06 6.39 2.40
N MET A 97 -1.91 6.57 3.06
CA MET A 97 -1.64 7.76 3.90
C MET A 97 -1.68 9.05 3.07
N THR A 98 -1.01 9.07 1.92
CA THR A 98 -1.01 10.24 1.02
C THR A 98 -2.40 10.54 0.47
N MET A 99 -3.16 9.49 0.09
CA MET A 99 -4.53 9.63 -0.40
C MET A 99 -5.45 10.17 0.68
N PHE A 100 -5.31 9.68 1.91
CA PHE A 100 -6.06 10.15 3.06
C PHE A 100 -5.78 11.63 3.35
N LEU A 101 -4.50 12.02 3.42
CA LEU A 101 -4.09 13.41 3.66
C LEU A 101 -4.59 14.34 2.55
N THR A 102 -4.37 13.98 1.29
CA THR A 102 -4.83 14.77 0.14
C THR A 102 -6.34 14.91 0.13
N GLY A 103 -7.08 13.83 0.44
CA GLY A 103 -8.54 13.85 0.50
C GLY A 103 -9.07 14.79 1.58
N ILE A 104 -8.44 14.81 2.76
CA ILE A 104 -8.80 15.74 3.84
C ILE A 104 -8.54 17.18 3.41
N ILE A 105 -7.35 17.47 2.88
CA ILE A 105 -6.96 18.83 2.46
C ILE A 105 -7.93 19.36 1.41
N VAL A 106 -8.19 18.58 0.35
CA VAL A 106 -9.13 18.97 -0.71
C VAL A 106 -10.55 19.12 -0.17
N GLY A 107 -11.00 18.24 0.73
CA GLY A 107 -12.31 18.35 1.37
C GLY A 107 -12.49 19.68 2.13
N PHE A 108 -11.49 20.04 2.94
CA PHE A 108 -11.51 21.30 3.69
C PHE A 108 -11.56 22.54 2.81
N ILE A 109 -10.91 22.52 1.64
CA ILE A 109 -10.92 23.64 0.69
C ILE A 109 -12.32 23.87 0.10
N TYR A 110 -13.05 22.81 -0.24
CA TYR A 110 -14.38 22.95 -0.86
C TYR A 110 -15.46 23.33 0.15
N ASN A 111 -15.62 22.53 1.21
CA ASN A 111 -16.70 22.73 2.19
C ASN A 111 -16.31 22.14 3.56
N TRP A 112 -15.70 22.97 4.41
CA TRP A 112 -15.24 22.58 5.75
C TRP A 112 -16.35 21.95 6.63
N ARG A 113 -17.61 22.38 6.48
CA ARG A 113 -18.75 21.85 7.23
C ARG A 113 -19.04 20.38 6.91
N VAL A 114 -19.03 20.01 5.63
CA VAL A 114 -19.36 18.64 5.20
C VAL A 114 -18.21 17.69 5.54
N THR A 115 -16.97 18.15 5.40
CA THR A 115 -15.78 17.35 5.72
C THR A 115 -15.68 17.01 7.21
N LEU A 116 -15.99 17.94 8.12
CA LEU A 116 -16.04 17.66 9.57
C LEU A 116 -17.05 16.58 9.94
N VAL A 117 -18.24 16.62 9.32
CA VAL A 117 -19.28 15.60 9.56
C VAL A 117 -18.82 14.22 9.08
N MET A 118 -18.22 14.15 7.88
CA MET A 118 -17.67 12.90 7.33
C MET A 118 -16.52 12.36 8.18
N PHE A 119 -15.67 13.24 8.71
CA PHE A 119 -14.57 12.84 9.59
C PHE A 119 -15.09 12.25 10.92
N GLY A 120 -16.19 12.78 11.46
CA GLY A 120 -16.84 12.23 12.66
C GLY A 120 -17.53 10.88 12.40
N LEU A 121 -18.13 10.70 11.22
CA LEU A 121 -18.79 9.43 10.84
C LEU A 121 -17.80 8.25 10.70
N GLY A 122 -16.56 8.53 10.31
CA GLY A 122 -15.48 7.53 10.18
C GLY A 122 -15.30 6.68 11.44
N PRO A 123 -14.84 7.25 12.58
CA PRO A 123 -14.65 6.52 13.82
C PRO A 123 -15.95 5.99 14.41
N VAL A 124 -17.10 6.67 14.21
CA VAL A 124 -18.39 6.18 14.70
C VAL A 124 -18.78 4.86 14.02
N SER A 125 -18.64 4.78 12.69
CA SER A 125 -18.93 3.53 11.95
C SER A 125 -17.95 2.40 12.33
N ALA A 126 -16.66 2.72 12.52
CA ALA A 126 -15.66 1.76 12.98
C ALA A 126 -15.93 1.25 14.41
N ALA A 127 -16.37 2.12 15.32
CA ALA A 127 -16.74 1.76 16.68
C ALA A 127 -17.94 0.80 16.70
N LEU A 128 -18.97 1.07 15.89
CA LEU A 128 -20.13 0.18 15.77
C LEU A 128 -19.76 -1.21 15.23
N LEU A 129 -18.91 -1.26 14.21
CA LEU A 129 -18.39 -2.54 13.67
C LEU A 129 -17.58 -3.30 14.71
N SER A 130 -16.73 -2.61 15.46
CA SER A 130 -15.92 -3.20 16.53
C SER A 130 -16.80 -3.76 17.65
N PHE A 131 -17.86 -3.05 18.02
CA PHE A 131 -18.84 -3.50 19.00
C PHE A 131 -19.59 -4.75 18.52
N MET A 132 -20.07 -4.75 17.27
CA MET A 132 -20.75 -5.91 16.68
C MET A 132 -19.83 -7.14 16.58
N ALA A 133 -18.54 -6.94 16.26
CA ALA A 133 -17.57 -8.03 16.23
C ALA A 133 -17.33 -8.64 17.62
N ARG A 134 -17.27 -7.81 18.67
CA ARG A 134 -17.16 -8.29 20.06
C ARG A 134 -18.39 -9.09 20.49
N VAL A 135 -19.59 -8.63 20.12
CA VAL A 135 -20.85 -9.33 20.43
C VAL A 135 -20.92 -10.70 19.75
N ARG A 136 -20.47 -10.82 18.48
CA ARG A 136 -20.40 -12.12 17.80
C ARG A 136 -19.50 -13.13 18.50
N LEU A 137 -18.34 -12.70 19.01
CA LEU A 137 -17.42 -13.60 19.71
C LEU A 137 -17.98 -14.11 21.05
N LEU A 138 -18.83 -13.34 21.72
CA LEU A 138 -19.49 -13.79 22.96
C LEU A 138 -20.55 -14.86 22.72
N ILE A 139 -21.18 -14.86 21.53
CA ILE A 139 -22.21 -15.84 21.15
C ILE A 139 -21.58 -17.18 20.73
N GLU A 140 -20.40 -17.19 20.12
CA GLU A 140 -19.70 -18.41 19.67
C GLU A 140 -19.00 -19.16 20.83
N ILE A 141 -18.76 -18.49 21.95
CA ILE A 141 -18.08 -19.08 23.14
C ILE A 141 -19.10 -19.76 24.08
N GLN A 142 -20.41 -19.68 23.81
CA GLN A 142 -21.50 -20.17 24.67
C GLN A 142 -22.29 -21.29 23.99
#